data_AF-A0A971BU83-F1
#
_entry.id   AF-A0A971BU83-F1
#
_cell.length_a   1.000
_cell.length_b   1.000
_cell.length_c   1.000
_cell.angle_alpha   90.00
_cell.angle_beta   90.00
_cell.angle_gamma   90.00
#
_symmetry.space_group_name_H-M   'P 1'
#
loop_
_entity.id
_entity.type
_entity.pdbx_description
1 polymer ?
#
loop_
_entity_poly.entity_id
_entity_poly.type
_entity_poly.pdbx_seq_one_letter_code
_entity_poly.pdbx_strand_id
1 'polypeptide(L)' 'MRKNKAKYCPKCGSKSLYLENDEGIISEHCFLCGYEVLSQEMHPSIEMEKLAELVEQTVN' A
#
# COMPACT_ATOMS: atom_id res chain seq x y z
N MET A 1 2.26 14.10 16.54
CA MET A 1 1.33 14.38 15.41
C MET A 1 1.74 13.53 14.22
N ARG A 2 1.01 12.45 13.92
CA ARG A 2 1.25 11.65 12.71
C ARG A 2 0.78 12.48 11.51
N LYS A 3 1.71 12.98 10.70
CA LYS A 3 1.39 13.70 9.46
C LYS A 3 0.80 12.67 8.50
N ASN A 4 -0.52 12.58 8.40
CA ASN A 4 -1.18 11.89 7.29
C ASN A 4 -0.82 12.65 6.01
N LYS A 5 0.32 12.30 5.40
CA LYS A 5 0.69 12.77 4.06
C LYS A 5 -0.30 12.11 3.11
N ALA A 6 -1.32 12.84 2.71
CA ALA A 6 -2.13 12.44 1.56
C ALA A 6 -1.18 12.19 0.38
N LYS A 7 -1.32 11.06 -0.31
CA LYS A 7 -0.52 10.74 -1.49
C LYS A 7 -1.04 11.57 -2.67
N TYR A 8 -0.13 12.15 -3.45
CA TYR A 8 -0.45 12.96 -4.62
C TYR A 8 0.20 12.32 -5.84
N CYS A 9 -0.44 12.43 -7.00
CA CYS A 9 0.11 11.95 -8.26
C CYS A 9 1.45 12.66 -8.54
N PRO A 10 2.56 11.93 -8.73
CA PRO A 10 3.86 12.55 -8.98
C PRO A 10 3.95 13.23 -10.35
N LYS A 11 3.07 12.85 -11.30
CA LYS A 11 3.02 13.43 -12.64
C LYS A 11 2.22 14.73 -12.71
N CYS A 12 1.05 14.79 -12.08
CA CYS A 12 0.13 15.95 -12.20
C CYS A 12 -0.25 16.63 -10.88
N GLY A 13 0.22 16.12 -9.74
CA GLY A 13 -0.09 16.67 -8.42
C GLY A 13 -1.52 16.45 -7.96
N SER A 14 -2.34 15.68 -8.68
CA SER A 14 -3.71 15.38 -8.29
C SER A 14 -3.79 14.46 -7.09
N LYS A 15 -4.86 14.61 -6.29
CA LYS A 15 -5.21 13.67 -5.20
C LYS A 15 -6.04 12.48 -5.68
N SER A 16 -6.34 12.39 -6.98
CA SER A 16 -7.17 11.34 -7.58
C SER A 16 -6.34 10.10 -7.92
N LEU A 17 -5.66 9.53 -6.93
CA LEU A 17 -4.95 8.25 -7.03
C LEU A 17 -5.87 7.10 -6.56
N TYR A 18 -5.79 5.95 -7.22
CA TYR A 18 -6.49 4.72 -6.83
C TYR A 18 -5.57 3.51 -7.02
N LEU A 19 -5.88 2.42 -6.32
CA LEU A 19 -5.17 1.16 -6.44
C LEU A 19 -6.01 0.18 -7.25
N GLU A 20 -5.36 -0.58 -8.11
CA GLU A 20 -5.94 -1.70 -8.84
C GLU A 20 -5.19 -2.98 -8.45
N ASN A 21 -5.93 -4.09 -8.33
CA ASN A 21 -5.37 -5.40 -8.06
C ASN A 21 -5.74 -6.30 -9.25
N ASP A 22 -4.72 -6.75 -9.98
CA ASP A 22 -4.86 -7.66 -11.11
C ASP A 22 -4.02 -8.91 -10.83
N GLU A 23 -4.68 -10.04 -10.60
CA GLU A 23 -4.03 -11.34 -10.29
C GLU A 23 -2.98 -11.27 -9.15
N GLY A 24 -3.21 -10.43 -8.13
CA GLY A 24 -2.29 -10.26 -7.01
C GLY A 24 -1.19 -9.20 -7.23
N ILE A 25 -1.16 -8.58 -8.40
CA ILE A 25 -0.31 -7.44 -8.71
C ILE A 25 -1.07 -6.16 -8.32
N ILE A 26 -0.51 -5.39 -7.39
CA ILE A 26 -1.07 -4.09 -7.01
C ILE A 26 -0.40 -3.00 -7.85
N SER A 27 -1.20 -2.20 -8.54
CA SER A 27 -0.78 -1.03 -9.30
C SER A 27 -1.46 0.23 -8.76
N GLU A 28 -0.74 1.35 -8.76
CA GLU A 28 -1.28 2.66 -8.43
C GLU A 28 -1.51 3.46 -9.71
N HIS A 29 -2.71 4.00 -9.82
CA HIS A 29 -3.20 4.73 -10.98
C HIS A 29 -3.67 6.14 -10.62
N CYS A 30 -3.51 7.10 -11.52
CA CYS A 30 -4.07 8.43 -11.42
C CYS A 30 -5.21 8.62 -12.42
N PHE A 31 -6.41 8.87 -11.90
CA PHE A 31 -7.62 9.07 -12.70
C PHE A 31 -7.52 10.26 -13.68
N LEU A 32 -6.76 11.30 -13.36
CA LEU A 32 -6.73 12.52 -14.17
C LEU A 32 -5.71 12.52 -15.32
N CYS A 33 -4.57 11.85 -15.15
CA CYS A 33 -3.47 11.94 -16.11
C CYS A 33 -2.97 10.59 -16.62
N GLY A 34 -3.61 9.50 -16.19
CA GLY A 34 -3.23 8.13 -16.51
C GLY A 34 -1.83 7.78 -16.04
N TYR A 35 -1.35 8.41 -14.95
CA TYR A 35 -0.11 7.96 -14.32
C TYR A 35 -0.34 6.58 -13.73
N GLU A 36 0.55 5.64 -14.05
CA GLU A 36 0.50 4.27 -13.56
C GLU A 36 1.89 3.91 -13.02
N VAL A 37 1.93 3.26 -11.87
CA VAL A 37 3.14 2.64 -11.33
C VAL A 37 2.78 1.33 -10.65
N LEU A 38 3.56 0.28 -10.91
CA LEU A 38 3.45 -0.97 -10.18
C LEU A 38 3.84 -0.69 -8.72
N SER A 39 2.88 -0.88 -7.81
CA SER A 39 3.12 -0.76 -6.37
C SER A 39 3.70 -2.08 -5.89
N GLN A 40 4.97 -2.34 -6.21
CA GLN A 40 5.73 -3.49 -5.72
C GLN A 40 6.07 -3.39 -4.22
N GLU A 41 5.10 -3.15 -3.34
CA GLU A 41 5.33 -3.26 -1.90
C GLU A 41 4.06 -3.74 -1.20
N MET A 42 3.74 -5.02 -1.39
CA MET A 42 3.29 -5.81 -0.27
C MET A 42 4.34 -6.89 -0.08
N HIS A 43 5.51 -6.50 0.44
CA HIS A 43 6.43 -7.47 1.04
C HIS A 43 5.66 -8.14 2.20
N PRO A 44 5.30 -9.43 2.13
CA PRO A 44 4.68 -10.13 3.26
C PRO A 44 5.64 -10.30 4.46
N SER A 45 6.89 -9.86 4.34
CA SER A 45 7.98 -10.19 5.25
C SER A 45 8.06 -9.37 6.54
N ILE A 46 7.22 -8.36 6.78
CA ILE A 46 7.27 -7.58 8.04
C ILE A 46 6.00 -7.70 8.90
N GLU A 47 4.84 -8.03 8.31
CA GLU A 47 3.59 -8.16 9.08
C GLU A 47 3.33 -9.60 9.56
N MET A 48 3.90 -10.62 8.88
CA MET A 48 3.77 -12.01 9.34
C MET A 48 4.58 -12.31 10.61
N GLU A 49 5.71 -11.63 10.83
CA GLU A 49 6.54 -11.84 12.02
C GLU A 49 5.83 -11.31 13.28
N LYS A 50 5.11 -10.19 13.17
CA LYS A 50 4.31 -9.63 14.29
C LYS A 50 3.05 -10.42 14.62
N LEU A 51 2.43 -11.06 13.62
CA LEU A 51 1.23 -11.87 13.86
C LEU A 51 1.58 -13.20 14.57
N ALA A 52 2.76 -13.76 14.33
CA ALA A 52 3.24 -14.96 15.01
C ALA A 52 3.53 -14.72 16.50
N GLU A 53 4.17 -13.60 16.86
CA GLU A 53 4.46 -13.26 18.27
C GLU A 53 3.21 -13.07 19.13
N LEU A 54 2.10 -12.59 18.54
CA LEU A 54 0.82 -12.41 19.24
C LEU A 54 0.08 -13.73 19.53
N VAL A 55 0.33 -14.78 18.75
CA VAL A 55 -0.31 -16.09 18.93
C VAL A 55 0.37 -16.91 20.03
N GLU A 56 1.70 -16.77 20.19
CA GLU A 56 2.44 -17.52 21.24
C GLU A 56 2.16 -17.00 22.66
N GLN A 57 1.71 -15.75 22.84
CA GLN A 57 1.42 -15.20 24.18
C GLN A 57 0.03 -15.57 24.73
N THR A 58 -0.83 -16.24 23.96
CA THR A 58 -2.20 -16.59 24.41
C THR A 58 -2.28 -18.00 25.04
N VAL A 59 -1.19 -18.78 25.04
CA VAL A 59 -1.18 -20.19 25.49
C VAL A 59 -0.28 -20.44 26.71
N ASN A 60 -0.06 -19.44 27.57
CA ASN A 60 0.59 -19.64 28.87
C ASN A 60 -0.16 -18.93 30.01
#